data_AF-A0A0M9ABT7-F1
#
_entry.id   AF-A0A0M9ABT7-F1
#
_cell.length_a   1.000
_cell.length_b   1.000
_cell.length_c   1.000
_cell.angle_alpha   90.00
_cell.angle_beta   90.00
_cell.angle_gamma   90.00
#
_symmetry.space_group_name_H-M   'P 1'
#
loop_
_entity.id
_entity.type
_entity.pdbx_description
1 polymer ?
#
loop_
_entity_poly.entity_id
_entity_poly.type
_entity_poly.pdbx_seq_one_letter_code
_entity_poly.pdbx_strand_id
1 'polypeptide(L)'
;MVILIEPLEEMLKWSLGANMKLNMDYVCMISFDVSIITISILKFMLYIGIFREQVSFGHEILKKTTTLKGILLTWSSCIISIAIGLHIYDFFEEDMADIYVWFTIMFISMPMLISIAIDALIIYQLHILKEIEGSWRMRELRQFVLLVVITIAFLTIRMPYRLARAISFLLPKASCCTAGKREGLYFMAKAYPTAFSLIYIALSNDFRDIFQVRLWNIWVKTFGTFNNPNEDTEWNDILRRKGIIPEKEKEVTEDQIISIVDNTINEKTGRAANDLENKTLDELDELEDEEDEEVLLEYRRKRIAEMKALASKSKYGEVKEILAKDYVQEVNNAGDDIWVILHLYKPGIPLCTLINQYLANLARKFPATKFLKSISTICIPNWPDRNLPTIFIYHNGNMVKQIIGAIELRGMKLTEEELEWILGQTEAIPTKITKDPKPKIRDVLFSTLRHENDDVADSNDW
;
A
#
# COMPACT_ATOMS: atom_id res chain seq x y z
N MET A 1 29.85 3.20 -1.58
CA MET A 1 31.20 3.23 -0.98
C MET A 1 32.28 3.20 -2.06
N VAL A 2 32.56 2.09 -2.75
CA VAL A 2 33.71 1.97 -3.70
C VAL A 2 33.79 3.04 -4.80
N ILE A 3 32.66 3.52 -5.34
CA ILE A 3 32.63 4.58 -6.39
C ILE A 3 33.03 5.96 -5.85
N LEU A 4 32.82 6.22 -4.56
CA LEU A 4 33.05 7.53 -3.94
C LEU A 4 34.45 7.65 -3.32
N ILE A 5 35.23 6.57 -3.31
CA ILE A 5 36.55 6.54 -2.64
C ILE A 5 37.60 7.30 -3.46
N GLU A 6 37.58 7.21 -4.79
CA GLU A 6 38.46 8.01 -5.67
C GLU A 6 38.22 9.53 -5.50
N PRO A 7 36.97 10.05 -5.57
CA PRO A 7 36.69 11.46 -5.25
C PRO A 7 37.04 11.86 -3.80
N LEU A 8 36.83 10.96 -2.84
CA LEU A 8 37.14 11.21 -1.43
C LEU A 8 38.65 11.31 -1.19
N GLU A 9 39.45 10.48 -1.87
CA GLU A 9 40.91 10.51 -1.81
C GLU A 9 41.44 11.84 -2.37
N GLU A 10 40.88 12.34 -3.47
CA GLU A 10 41.21 13.66 -4.00
C GLU A 10 40.80 14.79 -3.05
N MET A 11 39.63 14.71 -2.42
CA MET A 11 39.18 15.68 -1.40
C MET A 11 40.05 15.67 -0.15
N LEU A 12 40.46 14.50 0.35
CA LEU A 12 41.32 14.36 1.53
C LEU A 12 42.73 14.85 1.24
N LYS A 13 43.25 14.56 0.05
CA LYS A 13 44.53 15.09 -0.43
C LYS A 13 44.51 16.61 -0.54
N TRP A 14 43.40 17.17 -1.02
CA TRP A 14 43.21 18.62 -1.14
C TRP A 14 43.02 19.31 0.22
N SER A 15 42.28 18.70 1.17
CA SER A 15 41.94 19.32 2.46
C SER A 15 42.94 19.08 3.59
N LEU A 16 43.60 17.91 3.62
CA LEU A 16 44.48 17.48 4.71
C LEU A 16 45.93 17.23 4.26
N GLY A 17 46.24 17.36 2.96
CA GLY A 17 47.57 17.06 2.42
C GLY A 17 47.98 15.59 2.55
N ALA A 18 47.07 14.70 2.96
CA ALA A 18 47.32 13.29 3.15
C ALA A 18 47.24 12.55 1.80
N ASN A 19 48.36 11.95 1.37
CA ASN A 19 48.41 11.13 0.16
C ASN A 19 48.19 9.66 0.56
N MET A 20 46.94 9.27 0.78
CA MET A 20 46.60 7.87 1.06
C MET A 20 46.67 7.08 -0.23
N LYS A 21 47.76 6.33 -0.46
CA LYS A 21 47.88 5.44 -1.62
C LYS A 21 46.99 4.20 -1.41
N LEU A 22 45.68 4.34 -1.60
CA LEU A 22 44.71 3.30 -1.28
C LEU A 22 44.75 2.19 -2.34
N ASN A 23 45.05 0.96 -1.95
CA ASN A 23 44.93 -0.17 -2.86
C ASN A 23 43.45 -0.50 -3.10
N MET A 24 42.94 -0.17 -4.28
CA MET A 24 41.55 -0.38 -4.66
C MET A 24 41.11 -1.85 -4.67
N ASP A 25 42.03 -2.80 -4.84
CA ASP A 25 41.75 -4.23 -4.72
C ASP A 25 41.40 -4.60 -3.27
N TYR A 26 42.13 -4.00 -2.33
CA TYR A 26 41.95 -4.20 -0.89
C TYR A 26 40.64 -3.57 -0.39
N VAL A 27 40.34 -2.36 -0.87
CA VAL A 27 39.08 -1.67 -0.62
C VAL A 27 37.89 -2.48 -1.12
N CYS A 28 37.99 -3.05 -2.33
CA CYS A 28 36.97 -3.93 -2.89
C CYS A 28 36.78 -5.20 -2.03
N MET A 29 37.88 -5.80 -1.55
CA MET A 29 37.85 -6.96 -0.66
C MET A 29 37.07 -6.68 0.63
N ILE A 30 37.40 -5.61 1.34
CA ILE A 30 36.70 -5.32 2.60
C ILE A 30 35.26 -4.90 2.35
N SER A 31 34.99 -4.14 1.28
CA SER A 31 33.60 -3.80 0.93
C SER A 31 32.72 -5.03 0.70
N PHE A 32 33.29 -6.13 0.19
CA PHE A 32 32.60 -7.40 0.08
C PHE A 32 32.31 -7.98 1.47
N ASP A 33 33.32 -8.02 2.35
CA ASP A 33 33.21 -8.57 3.70
C ASP A 33 32.14 -7.83 4.53
N VAL A 34 32.10 -6.50 4.45
CA VAL A 34 31.05 -5.68 5.08
C VAL A 34 29.66 -6.08 4.56
N SER A 35 29.53 -6.19 3.24
CA SER A 35 28.25 -6.41 2.58
C SER A 35 27.69 -7.79 2.92
N ILE A 36 28.52 -8.84 2.93
CA ILE A 36 28.06 -10.20 3.24
C ILE A 36 27.69 -10.37 4.72
N ILE A 37 28.41 -9.70 5.63
CA ILE A 37 28.06 -9.66 7.05
C ILE A 37 26.75 -8.90 7.24
N THR A 38 26.58 -7.75 6.59
CA THR A 38 25.34 -6.95 6.67
C THR A 38 24.14 -7.74 6.18
N ILE A 39 24.26 -8.45 5.05
CA ILE A 39 23.21 -9.34 4.55
C ILE A 39 22.87 -10.44 5.57
N SER A 40 23.88 -11.04 6.19
CA SER A 40 23.69 -12.06 7.23
C SER A 40 22.95 -11.50 8.46
N ILE A 41 23.30 -10.29 8.89
CA ILE A 41 22.63 -9.59 9.99
C ILE A 41 21.17 -9.29 9.62
N LEU A 42 20.90 -8.78 8.42
CA LEU A 42 19.53 -8.51 7.97
C LEU A 42 18.66 -9.77 7.93
N LYS A 43 19.23 -10.91 7.50
CA LYS A 43 18.55 -12.21 7.55
C LYS A 43 18.28 -12.65 8.99
N PHE A 44 19.24 -12.48 9.88
CA PHE A 44 19.06 -12.77 11.30
C PHE A 44 17.99 -11.88 11.96
N MET A 45 17.95 -10.59 11.61
CA MET A 45 16.89 -9.68 12.04
C MET A 45 15.51 -10.08 11.51
N LEU A 46 15.41 -10.51 10.25
CA LEU A 46 14.17 -11.05 9.70
C LEU A 46 13.72 -12.30 10.48
N TYR A 47 14.66 -13.20 10.76
CA TYR A 47 14.40 -14.36 11.60
C TYR A 47 13.84 -13.94 12.97
N ILE A 48 14.50 -13.05 13.71
CA ILE A 48 13.99 -12.56 15.01
C ILE A 48 12.64 -11.85 14.86
N GLY A 49 12.42 -11.10 13.79
CA GLY A 49 11.15 -10.44 13.51
C GLY A 49 9.98 -11.42 13.41
N ILE A 50 10.21 -12.61 12.85
CA ILE A 50 9.22 -13.70 12.84
C ILE A 50 8.96 -14.26 14.26
N PHE A 51 9.95 -14.17 15.18
CA PHE A 51 9.85 -14.59 16.59
C PHE A 51 9.25 -13.54 17.53
N ARG A 52 8.97 -12.31 17.08
CA ARG A 52 8.62 -11.17 17.96
C ARG A 52 7.46 -11.46 18.93
N GLU A 53 6.51 -12.32 18.53
CA GLU A 53 5.35 -12.68 19.37
C GLU A 53 5.65 -13.78 20.40
N GLN A 54 6.74 -14.56 20.23
CA GLN A 54 7.05 -15.73 21.07
C GLN A 54 8.19 -15.48 22.07
N VAL A 55 9.03 -14.45 21.86
CA VAL A 55 10.23 -14.21 22.67
C VAL A 55 10.23 -12.77 23.20
N SER A 56 10.24 -12.61 24.53
CA SER A 56 10.22 -11.30 25.20
C SER A 56 11.38 -10.37 24.80
N PHE A 57 12.54 -10.95 24.48
CA PHE A 57 13.73 -10.21 24.05
C PHE A 57 13.64 -9.65 22.61
N GLY A 58 12.73 -10.17 21.78
CA GLY A 58 12.56 -9.73 20.40
C GLY A 58 12.13 -8.26 20.28
N HIS A 59 11.40 -7.76 21.28
CA HIS A 59 10.95 -6.36 21.28
C HIS A 59 12.09 -5.36 21.54
N GLU A 60 13.10 -5.76 22.32
CA GLU A 60 14.25 -4.90 22.67
C GLU A 60 15.28 -4.85 21.52
N ILE A 61 15.46 -5.97 20.81
CA ILE A 61 16.36 -6.04 19.64
C ILE A 61 15.82 -5.24 18.45
N LEU A 62 14.50 -5.24 18.23
CA LEU A 62 13.87 -4.56 17.09
C LEU A 62 13.60 -3.05 17.30
N LYS A 63 13.99 -2.46 18.43
CA LYS A 63 13.96 -1.00 18.59
C LYS A 63 14.78 -0.35 17.47
N LYS A 64 14.26 0.75 16.89
CA LYS A 64 14.95 1.50 15.82
C LYS A 64 16.35 1.92 16.28
N THR A 65 16.47 2.34 17.53
CA THR A 65 17.75 2.72 18.17
C THR A 65 18.74 1.56 18.27
N THR A 66 18.30 0.36 18.66
CA THR A 66 19.14 -0.86 18.70
C THR A 66 19.59 -1.26 17.29
N THR A 67 18.69 -1.15 16.30
CA THR A 67 19.02 -1.42 14.89
C THR A 67 20.05 -0.42 14.36
N LEU A 68 19.88 0.87 14.64
CA LEU A 68 20.81 1.92 14.24
C LEU A 68 22.17 1.76 14.94
N LYS A 69 22.19 1.44 16.24
CA LYS A 69 23.40 1.11 17.00
C LYS A 69 24.11 -0.11 16.39
N GLY A 70 23.37 -1.14 15.98
CA GLY A 70 23.91 -2.32 15.28
C GLY A 70 24.51 -1.99 13.91
N ILE A 71 23.87 -1.13 13.13
CA ILE A 71 24.41 -0.63 11.86
C ILE A 71 25.69 0.17 12.13
N LEU A 72 25.66 1.15 13.04
CA LEU A 72 26.83 1.96 13.39
C LEU A 72 28.00 1.11 13.89
N LEU A 73 27.73 0.07 14.70
CA LEU A 73 28.74 -0.87 15.17
C LEU A 73 29.32 -1.72 14.03
N THR A 74 28.47 -2.15 13.09
CA THR A 74 28.93 -2.88 11.90
C THR A 74 29.83 -1.97 11.06
N TRP A 75 29.44 -0.72 10.85
CA TRP A 75 30.21 0.24 10.07
C TRP A 75 31.53 0.63 10.76
N SER A 76 31.53 0.83 12.07
CA SER A 76 32.74 1.13 12.83
C SER A 76 33.71 -0.05 12.85
N SER A 77 33.21 -1.27 13.07
CA SER A 77 33.99 -2.52 12.95
C SER A 77 34.61 -2.67 11.57
N CYS A 78 33.85 -2.32 10.51
CA CYS A 78 34.38 -2.35 9.15
C CYS A 78 35.45 -1.30 8.89
N ILE A 79 35.27 -0.06 9.35
CA ILE A 79 36.28 1.00 9.23
C ILE A 79 37.56 0.59 9.97
N ILE A 80 37.43 0.03 11.16
CA ILE A 80 38.57 -0.48 11.95
C ILE A 80 39.26 -1.63 11.21
N SER A 81 38.49 -2.56 10.64
CA SER A 81 39.04 -3.67 9.85
C SER A 81 39.77 -3.17 8.58
N ILE A 82 39.27 -2.10 7.95
CA ILE A 82 39.96 -1.42 6.83
C ILE A 82 41.26 -0.77 7.29
N ALA A 83 41.25 -0.05 8.41
CA ALA A 83 42.43 0.62 8.92
C ALA A 83 43.53 -0.38 9.32
N ILE A 84 43.18 -1.43 10.06
CA ILE A 84 44.11 -2.52 10.43
C ILE A 84 44.61 -3.21 9.16
N GLY A 85 43.69 -3.48 8.24
CA GLY A 85 43.98 -4.14 6.99
C GLY A 85 44.96 -3.40 6.08
N LEU A 86 44.77 -2.10 5.92
CA LEU A 86 45.67 -1.22 5.17
C LEU A 86 47.03 -1.09 5.87
N HIS A 87 47.04 -1.03 7.21
CA HIS A 87 48.29 -0.99 7.96
C HIS A 87 49.08 -2.30 7.84
N ILE A 88 48.42 -3.46 7.81
CA ILE A 88 49.05 -4.76 7.55
C ILE A 88 49.54 -4.83 6.10
N TYR A 89 48.75 -4.29 5.16
CA TYR A 89 49.11 -4.25 3.74
C TYR A 89 50.45 -3.54 3.50
N ASP A 90 50.66 -2.39 4.14
CA ASP A 90 51.91 -1.62 4.01
C ASP A 90 53.13 -2.35 4.60
N PHE A 91 52.93 -3.30 5.52
CA PHE A 91 54.01 -4.00 6.22
C PHE A 91 54.33 -5.40 5.64
N PHE A 92 53.35 -6.09 5.06
CA PHE A 92 53.45 -7.49 4.61
C PHE A 92 53.24 -7.66 3.10
N GLU A 93 53.75 -6.73 2.28
CA GLU A 93 53.50 -6.69 0.84
C GLU A 93 53.85 -8.01 0.10
N GLU A 94 54.85 -8.77 0.58
CA GLU A 94 55.26 -10.07 0.02
C GLU A 94 54.30 -11.23 0.36
N ASP A 95 53.68 -11.24 1.55
CA ASP A 95 52.79 -12.31 2.03
C ASP A 95 51.31 -12.05 1.70
N MET A 96 50.99 -10.89 1.11
CA MET A 96 49.62 -10.47 0.83
C MET A 96 48.84 -11.45 -0.05
N ALA A 97 49.52 -12.17 -0.95
CA ALA A 97 48.90 -13.14 -1.83
C ALA A 97 48.26 -14.30 -1.04
N ASP A 98 49.00 -14.85 -0.06
CA ASP A 98 48.54 -15.96 0.76
C ASP A 98 47.43 -15.51 1.72
N ILE A 99 47.60 -14.34 2.34
CA ILE A 99 46.57 -13.72 3.19
C ILE A 99 45.27 -13.54 2.38
N TYR A 100 45.35 -13.00 1.16
CA TYR A 100 44.18 -12.78 0.32
C TYR A 100 43.44 -14.08 -0.02
N VAL A 101 44.18 -15.15 -0.35
CA VAL A 101 43.61 -16.47 -0.66
C VAL A 101 42.88 -17.03 0.56
N TRP A 102 43.53 -17.05 1.72
CA TRP A 102 42.94 -17.59 2.95
C TRP A 102 41.71 -16.80 3.41
N PHE A 103 41.78 -15.48 3.38
CA PHE A 103 40.63 -14.64 3.69
C PHE A 103 39.48 -14.86 2.69
N THR A 104 39.79 -15.03 1.41
CA THR A 104 38.77 -15.32 0.40
C THR A 104 38.07 -16.66 0.66
N ILE A 105 38.81 -17.70 1.06
CA ILE A 105 38.21 -18.99 1.43
C ILE A 105 37.34 -18.84 2.68
N MET A 106 37.84 -18.17 3.72
CA MET A 106 37.12 -17.98 4.98
C MET A 106 35.83 -17.17 4.81
N PHE A 107 35.88 -16.02 4.14
CA PHE A 107 34.76 -15.10 3.98
C PHE A 107 33.78 -15.48 2.87
N ILE A 108 34.10 -16.48 2.06
CA ILE A 108 33.11 -17.11 1.19
C ILE A 108 32.46 -18.29 1.92
N SER A 109 33.25 -19.18 2.53
CA SER A 109 32.71 -20.40 3.16
C SER A 109 31.87 -20.12 4.41
N MET A 110 32.38 -19.34 5.37
CA MET A 110 31.69 -19.12 6.65
C MET A 110 30.37 -18.35 6.50
N PRO A 111 30.33 -17.18 5.81
CA PRO A 111 29.07 -16.46 5.62
C PRO A 111 28.07 -17.19 4.73
N MET A 112 28.51 -18.02 3.78
CA MET A 112 27.60 -18.90 3.03
C MET A 112 26.96 -19.94 3.93
N LEU A 113 27.74 -20.60 4.80
CA LEU A 113 27.21 -21.58 5.75
C LEU A 113 26.21 -20.93 6.70
N ILE A 114 26.55 -19.77 7.27
CA ILE A 114 25.66 -19.00 8.15
C ILE A 114 24.38 -18.60 7.40
N SER A 115 24.50 -18.06 6.19
CA SER A 115 23.35 -17.66 5.38
C SER A 115 22.43 -18.84 5.08
N ILE A 116 22.98 -19.98 4.65
CA ILE A 116 22.19 -21.18 4.35
C ILE A 116 21.49 -21.70 5.61
N ALA A 117 22.17 -21.70 6.75
CA ALA A 117 21.58 -22.10 8.03
C ALA A 117 20.41 -21.19 8.42
N ILE A 118 20.59 -19.86 8.34
CA ILE A 118 19.52 -18.90 8.64
C ILE A 118 18.35 -19.05 7.65
N ASP A 119 18.62 -19.23 6.36
CA ASP A 119 17.56 -19.44 5.35
C ASP A 119 16.76 -20.71 5.65
N ALA A 120 17.43 -21.80 6.03
CA ALA A 120 16.76 -23.04 6.44
C ALA A 120 15.88 -22.85 7.69
N LEU A 121 16.38 -22.11 8.69
CA LEU A 121 15.62 -21.78 9.91
C LEU A 121 14.38 -20.92 9.61
N ILE A 122 14.51 -19.91 8.74
CA ILE A 122 13.38 -19.06 8.33
C ILE A 122 12.33 -19.88 7.58
N ILE A 123 12.74 -20.73 6.63
CA ILE A 123 11.82 -21.59 5.87
C ILE A 123 11.08 -22.55 6.79
N TYR A 124 11.81 -23.22 7.70
CA TYR A 124 11.23 -24.14 8.67
C TYR A 124 10.15 -23.44 9.51
N GLN A 125 10.44 -22.23 10.01
CA GLN A 125 9.51 -21.48 10.83
C GLN A 125 8.29 -20.97 10.04
N LEU A 126 8.50 -20.45 8.83
CA LEU A 126 7.39 -20.03 7.97
C LEU A 126 6.46 -21.21 7.64
N HIS A 127 7.01 -22.42 7.54
CA HIS A 127 6.21 -23.64 7.35
C HIS A 127 5.34 -23.96 8.57
N ILE A 128 5.90 -23.92 9.78
CA ILE A 128 5.15 -24.12 11.03
C ILE A 128 4.02 -23.09 11.15
N LEU A 129 4.31 -21.81 10.90
CA LEU A 129 3.30 -20.76 10.96
C LEU A 129 2.18 -20.97 9.94
N LYS A 130 2.50 -21.46 8.75
CA LYS A 130 1.50 -21.82 7.73
C LYS A 130 0.60 -22.96 8.21
N GLU A 131 1.15 -23.97 8.88
CA GLU A 131 0.34 -25.07 9.45
C GLU A 131 -0.62 -24.58 10.53
N ILE A 132 -0.20 -23.63 11.38
CA ILE A 132 -1.02 -23.07 12.47
C ILE A 132 -2.09 -22.11 11.93
N GLU A 133 -1.72 -21.18 11.05
CA GLU A 133 -2.60 -20.09 10.58
C GLU A 133 -3.41 -20.48 9.33
N GLY A 134 -3.12 -21.62 8.70
CA GLY A 134 -3.77 -22.10 7.48
C GLY A 134 -3.40 -21.31 6.21
N SER A 135 -2.58 -20.27 6.31
CA SER A 135 -2.14 -19.44 5.19
C SER A 135 -0.72 -18.90 5.41
N TRP A 136 -0.06 -18.46 4.33
CA TRP A 136 1.29 -17.88 4.44
C TRP A 136 1.23 -16.41 4.89
N ARG A 137 2.07 -16.04 5.84
CA ARG A 137 2.35 -14.64 6.17
C ARG A 137 3.11 -13.96 5.01
N MET A 138 2.35 -13.36 4.09
CA MET A 138 2.86 -12.88 2.79
C MET A 138 3.88 -11.72 2.88
N ARG A 139 3.86 -10.94 3.95
CA ARG A 139 4.80 -9.82 4.13
C ARG A 139 6.21 -10.33 4.44
N GLU A 140 6.30 -11.23 5.42
CA GLU A 140 7.52 -11.88 5.88
C GLU A 140 8.09 -12.78 4.77
N LEU A 141 7.22 -13.49 4.03
CA LEU A 141 7.61 -14.27 2.86
C LEU A 141 8.22 -13.40 1.74
N ARG A 142 7.62 -12.23 1.44
CA ARG A 142 8.19 -11.29 0.47
C ARG A 142 9.56 -10.76 0.91
N GLN A 143 9.70 -10.40 2.17
CA GLN A 143 10.98 -9.92 2.74
C GLN A 143 12.06 -11.01 2.67
N PHE A 144 11.71 -12.26 2.97
CA PHE A 144 12.60 -13.40 2.82
C PHE A 144 13.05 -13.59 1.36
N VAL A 145 12.11 -13.63 0.42
CA VAL A 145 12.41 -13.77 -1.02
C VAL A 145 13.31 -12.62 -1.50
N LEU A 146 13.03 -11.38 -1.08
CA LEU A 146 13.86 -10.22 -1.41
C LEU A 146 15.31 -10.40 -0.92
N LEU A 147 15.51 -10.79 0.34
CA LEU A 147 16.86 -11.02 0.90
C LEU A 147 17.59 -12.17 0.22
N VAL A 148 16.89 -13.25 -0.15
CA VAL A 148 17.47 -14.36 -0.93
C VAL A 148 17.92 -13.87 -2.31
N VAL A 149 17.08 -13.13 -3.03
CA VAL A 149 17.43 -12.58 -4.35
C VAL A 149 18.61 -11.62 -4.25
N ILE A 150 18.64 -10.74 -3.24
CA ILE A 150 19.77 -9.84 -2.97
C ILE A 150 21.05 -10.63 -2.71
N THR A 151 20.98 -11.71 -1.95
CA THR A 151 22.15 -12.56 -1.63
C THR A 151 22.67 -13.25 -2.89
N ILE A 152 21.77 -13.81 -3.71
CA ILE A 152 22.15 -14.44 -4.99
C ILE A 152 22.79 -13.41 -5.92
N ALA A 153 22.20 -12.22 -6.08
CA ALA A 153 22.76 -11.15 -6.91
C ALA A 153 24.12 -10.66 -6.39
N PHE A 154 24.28 -10.55 -5.07
CA PHE A 154 25.56 -10.19 -4.45
C PHE A 154 26.66 -11.19 -4.79
N LEU A 155 26.37 -12.47 -4.62
CA LEU A 155 27.32 -13.55 -4.88
C LEU A 155 27.65 -13.64 -6.37
N THR A 156 26.67 -13.59 -7.27
CA THR A 156 26.91 -13.71 -8.71
C THR A 156 27.68 -12.54 -9.30
N ILE A 157 27.48 -11.32 -8.78
CA ILE A 157 28.14 -10.12 -9.30
C ILE A 157 29.53 -9.91 -8.69
N ARG A 158 29.70 -10.15 -7.38
CA ARG A 158 30.95 -9.79 -6.68
C ARG A 158 31.91 -10.95 -6.41
N MET A 159 31.40 -12.17 -6.21
CA MET A 159 32.26 -13.33 -5.92
C MET A 159 33.22 -13.69 -7.09
N PRO A 160 32.81 -13.61 -8.37
CA PRO A 160 33.70 -13.97 -9.47
C PRO A 160 34.98 -13.14 -9.53
N TYR A 161 34.90 -11.83 -9.25
CA TYR A 161 36.09 -10.97 -9.19
C TYR A 161 37.06 -11.44 -8.09
N ARG A 162 36.51 -11.69 -6.89
CA ARG A 162 37.31 -12.11 -5.73
C ARG A 162 38.01 -13.45 -5.99
N LEU A 163 37.27 -14.41 -6.55
CA LEU A 163 37.79 -15.74 -6.89
C LEU A 163 38.83 -15.66 -8.01
N ALA A 164 38.59 -14.89 -9.07
CA ALA A 164 39.55 -14.71 -10.15
C ALA A 164 40.87 -14.09 -9.67
N ARG A 165 40.81 -13.17 -8.71
CA ARG A 165 42.00 -12.60 -8.09
C ARG A 165 42.75 -13.61 -7.22
N ALA A 166 42.05 -14.38 -6.39
CA ALA A 166 42.66 -15.44 -5.57
C ALA A 166 43.33 -16.51 -6.44
N ILE A 167 42.66 -16.95 -7.50
CA ILE A 167 43.22 -17.92 -8.47
C ILE A 167 44.45 -17.34 -9.17
N SER A 168 44.48 -16.04 -9.47
CA SER A 168 45.65 -15.43 -10.11
C SER A 168 46.90 -15.44 -9.24
N PHE A 169 46.74 -15.44 -7.91
CA PHE A 169 47.86 -15.61 -6.97
C PHE A 169 48.34 -17.07 -6.89
N LEU A 170 47.42 -18.04 -6.91
CA LEU A 170 47.75 -19.47 -6.83
C LEU A 170 48.26 -20.06 -8.15
N LEU A 171 47.67 -19.68 -9.28
CA LEU A 171 47.98 -20.15 -10.62
C LEU A 171 48.13 -18.96 -11.59
N PRO A 172 49.29 -18.30 -11.63
CA PRO A 172 49.51 -17.10 -12.44
C PRO A 172 49.37 -17.33 -13.96
N LYS A 173 49.39 -18.59 -14.44
CA LYS A 173 49.24 -18.96 -15.86
C LYS A 173 47.84 -19.46 -16.24
N ALA A 174 46.85 -19.39 -15.35
CA ALA A 174 45.51 -19.90 -15.63
C ALA A 174 44.78 -19.07 -16.71
N SER A 175 44.20 -19.72 -17.72
CA SER A 175 43.49 -19.04 -18.84
C SER A 175 42.15 -18.41 -18.44
N CYS A 176 41.61 -18.79 -17.27
CA CYS A 176 40.36 -18.27 -16.73
C CYS A 176 40.51 -16.84 -16.17
N CYS A 177 41.72 -16.42 -15.79
CA CYS A 177 41.95 -15.18 -15.02
C CYS A 177 42.92 -14.18 -15.70
N THR A 178 42.88 -14.08 -17.02
CA THR A 178 43.66 -13.10 -17.78
C THR A 178 43.33 -11.66 -17.33
N ALA A 179 44.30 -10.74 -17.40
CA ALA A 179 44.15 -9.35 -16.95
C ALA A 179 42.87 -8.67 -17.47
N GLY A 180 42.56 -8.79 -18.77
CA GLY A 180 41.34 -8.19 -19.35
C GLY A 180 40.03 -8.81 -18.84
N LYS A 181 40.00 -10.12 -18.53
CA LYS A 181 38.80 -10.75 -17.92
C LYS A 181 38.61 -10.28 -16.49
N ARG A 182 39.70 -10.11 -15.74
CA ARG A 182 39.68 -9.62 -14.36
C ARG A 182 39.21 -8.16 -14.28
N GLU A 183 39.63 -7.33 -15.23
CA GLU A 183 39.17 -5.94 -15.33
C GLU A 183 37.65 -5.86 -15.60
N GLY A 184 37.12 -6.70 -16.49
CA GLY A 184 35.67 -6.81 -16.69
C GLY A 184 34.92 -7.25 -15.42
N LEU A 185 35.44 -8.25 -14.70
CA LEU A 185 34.87 -8.69 -13.42
C LEU A 185 34.94 -7.60 -12.34
N TYR A 186 36.02 -6.82 -12.31
CA TYR A 186 36.19 -5.68 -11.41
C TYR A 186 35.14 -4.60 -11.68
N PHE A 187 34.90 -4.26 -12.94
CA PHE A 187 33.87 -3.30 -13.34
C PHE A 187 32.47 -3.76 -12.90
N MET A 188 32.13 -5.02 -13.13
CA MET A 188 30.86 -5.62 -12.68
C MET A 188 30.71 -5.54 -11.16
N ALA A 189 31.77 -5.84 -10.41
CA ALA A 189 31.78 -5.70 -8.96
C ALA A 189 31.60 -4.23 -8.52
N LYS A 190 32.25 -3.26 -9.18
CA LYS A 190 32.12 -1.81 -8.88
C LYS A 190 30.71 -1.30 -9.18
N ALA A 191 30.03 -1.85 -10.18
CA ALA A 191 28.65 -1.50 -10.56
C ALA A 191 27.57 -2.12 -9.65
N TYR A 192 27.92 -3.04 -8.75
CA TYR A 192 26.97 -3.72 -7.87
C TYR A 192 26.03 -2.79 -7.08
N PRO A 193 26.47 -1.66 -6.47
CA PRO A 193 25.56 -0.77 -5.74
C PRO A 193 24.42 -0.23 -6.61
N THR A 194 24.70 0.10 -7.87
CA THR A 194 23.69 0.56 -8.83
C THR A 194 22.73 -0.57 -9.19
N ALA A 195 23.25 -1.78 -9.44
CA ALA A 195 22.43 -2.97 -9.68
C ALA A 195 21.54 -3.29 -8.47
N PHE A 196 22.08 -3.18 -7.26
CA PHE A 196 21.35 -3.39 -6.01
C PHE A 196 20.18 -2.42 -5.85
N SER A 197 20.38 -1.12 -6.08
CA SER A 197 19.31 -0.12 -6.05
C SER A 197 18.20 -0.44 -7.04
N LEU A 198 18.54 -0.84 -8.27
CA LEU A 198 17.56 -1.23 -9.29
C LEU A 198 16.78 -2.50 -8.91
N ILE A 199 17.48 -3.50 -8.39
CA ILE A 199 16.87 -4.75 -7.90
C ILE A 199 15.88 -4.45 -6.77
N TYR A 200 16.25 -3.59 -5.83
CA TYR A 200 15.39 -3.20 -4.72
C TYR A 200 14.12 -2.48 -5.19
N ILE A 201 14.25 -1.50 -6.11
CA ILE A 201 13.11 -0.78 -6.71
C ILE A 201 12.19 -1.74 -7.49
N ALA A 202 12.77 -2.71 -8.20
CA ALA A 202 12.00 -3.66 -8.99
C ALA A 202 11.21 -4.66 -8.13
N LEU A 203 11.75 -5.09 -6.98
CA LEU A 203 11.15 -6.14 -6.15
C LEU A 203 10.31 -5.61 -4.98
N SER A 204 10.57 -4.38 -4.52
CA SER A 204 9.84 -3.79 -3.40
C SER A 204 8.58 -3.06 -3.89
N ASN A 205 7.43 -3.72 -3.75
CA ASN A 205 6.13 -3.11 -4.01
C ASN A 205 5.87 -1.94 -3.05
N ASP A 206 6.23 -2.10 -1.77
CA ASP A 206 6.05 -1.06 -0.75
C ASP A 206 6.84 0.20 -1.12
N PHE A 207 8.07 0.04 -1.64
CA PHE A 207 8.85 1.18 -2.13
C PHE A 207 8.19 1.81 -3.36
N ARG A 208 7.64 1.02 -4.27
CA ARG A 208 6.99 1.50 -5.50
C ARG A 208 5.71 2.29 -5.17
N ASP A 209 4.93 1.84 -4.20
CA ASP A 209 3.72 2.51 -3.73
C ASP A 209 4.07 3.83 -3.03
N ILE A 210 5.04 3.82 -2.10
CA ILE A 210 5.51 5.05 -1.43
C ILE A 210 6.09 6.03 -2.44
N PHE A 211 6.87 5.55 -3.41
CA PHE A 211 7.48 6.38 -4.44
C PHE A 211 6.43 6.96 -5.38
N GLN A 212 5.42 6.18 -5.79
CA GLN A 212 4.29 6.70 -6.57
C GLN A 212 3.47 7.71 -5.80
N VAL A 213 3.17 7.48 -4.51
CA VAL A 213 2.44 8.44 -3.66
C VAL A 213 3.26 9.71 -3.46
N ARG A 214 4.57 9.62 -3.18
CA ARG A 214 5.43 10.80 -3.06
C ARG A 214 5.57 11.55 -4.37
N LEU A 215 5.78 10.86 -5.49
CA LEU A 215 5.85 11.50 -6.81
C LEU A 215 4.51 12.09 -7.22
N TRP A 216 3.40 11.43 -6.91
CA TRP A 216 2.05 11.97 -7.10
C TRP A 216 1.86 13.23 -6.27
N ASN A 217 2.25 13.22 -4.99
CA ASN A 217 2.14 14.39 -4.11
C ASN A 217 3.05 15.53 -4.57
N ILE A 218 4.26 15.22 -5.06
CA ILE A 218 5.18 16.20 -5.65
C ILE A 218 4.60 16.74 -6.96
N TRP A 219 4.06 15.88 -7.82
CA TRP A 219 3.44 16.24 -9.09
C TRP A 219 2.17 17.06 -8.88
N VAL A 220 1.32 16.72 -7.90
CA VAL A 220 0.17 17.51 -7.48
C VAL A 220 0.63 18.86 -6.92
N LYS A 221 1.70 18.91 -6.10
CA LYS A 221 2.27 20.19 -5.64
C LYS A 221 2.88 21.03 -6.76
N THR A 222 3.44 20.41 -7.80
CA THR A 222 4.23 21.10 -8.84
C THR A 222 3.39 21.45 -10.07
N PHE A 223 2.37 20.64 -10.39
CA PHE A 223 1.56 20.73 -11.61
C PHE A 223 0.05 20.63 -11.36
N GLY A 224 -0.38 20.35 -10.12
CA GLY A 224 -1.79 20.27 -9.74
C GLY A 224 -2.41 21.63 -9.47
N THR A 225 -2.35 22.55 -10.43
CA THR A 225 -3.24 23.72 -10.50
C THR A 225 -4.08 23.62 -11.76
N PHE A 226 -5.10 22.76 -11.73
CA PHE A 226 -6.27 22.98 -12.56
C PHE A 226 -7.52 22.70 -11.72
N ASN A 227 -8.21 23.79 -11.40
CA ASN A 227 -9.48 23.90 -10.67
C ASN A 227 -9.39 23.86 -9.15
N ASN A 228 -8.75 24.88 -8.57
CA ASN A 228 -9.15 25.39 -7.25
C ASN A 228 -10.05 26.64 -7.46
N PRO A 229 -11.36 26.59 -7.15
CA PRO A 229 -12.28 27.73 -7.31
C PRO A 229 -11.93 28.95 -6.45
N ASN A 230 -11.00 28.78 -5.48
CA ASN A 230 -10.59 29.82 -4.53
C ASN A 230 -9.24 30.48 -4.87
N GLU A 231 -8.56 30.12 -5.96
CA GLU A 231 -7.35 30.82 -6.39
C GLU A 231 -7.69 32.14 -7.09
N ASP A 232 -6.99 33.21 -6.74
CA ASP A 232 -7.23 34.56 -7.24
C ASP A 232 -6.51 34.77 -8.59
N THR A 233 -7.09 34.17 -9.63
CA THR A 233 -6.69 34.42 -11.02
C THR A 233 -7.57 35.53 -11.63
N GLU A 234 -7.03 36.31 -12.58
CA GLU A 234 -7.81 37.33 -13.32
C GLU A 234 -9.09 36.73 -13.94
N TRP A 235 -9.06 35.44 -14.26
CA TRP A 235 -10.20 34.70 -14.80
C TRP A 235 -11.31 34.47 -13.76
N ASN A 236 -10.95 34.13 -12.52
CA ASN A 236 -11.92 33.89 -11.44
C ASN A 236 -12.60 35.20 -10.98
N ASP A 237 -11.90 36.33 -11.04
CA ASP A 237 -12.49 37.65 -10.75
C ASP A 237 -13.49 38.11 -11.81
N ILE A 238 -13.27 37.75 -13.08
CA ILE A 238 -14.24 37.98 -14.16
C ILE A 238 -15.51 37.14 -13.91
N LEU A 239 -15.38 35.92 -13.39
CA LEU A 239 -16.51 35.03 -13.08
C LEU A 239 -17.32 35.50 -11.85
N ARG A 240 -16.66 36.03 -10.80
CA ARG A 240 -17.32 36.69 -9.66
C ARG A 240 -18.11 37.92 -10.12
N ARG A 241 -17.51 38.77 -10.98
CA ARG A 241 -18.16 39.96 -11.54
C ARG A 241 -19.37 39.64 -12.41
N LYS A 242 -19.38 38.47 -13.06
CA LYS A 242 -20.51 37.98 -13.87
C LYS A 242 -21.55 37.19 -13.06
N GLY A 243 -21.38 37.06 -11.73
CA GLY A 243 -22.35 36.42 -10.84
C GLY A 243 -22.43 34.90 -10.98
N ILE A 244 -21.40 34.25 -11.54
CA ILE A 244 -21.37 32.79 -11.75
C ILE A 244 -20.83 32.06 -10.50
N ILE A 245 -20.05 32.75 -9.66
CA ILE A 245 -19.45 32.24 -8.43
C ILE A 245 -19.85 33.19 -7.27
N PRO A 246 -20.24 32.69 -6.08
CA PRO A 246 -20.57 33.52 -4.92
C PRO A 246 -19.39 34.37 -4.42
N GLU A 247 -19.68 35.52 -3.78
CA GLU A 247 -18.65 36.40 -3.20
C GLU A 247 -17.88 35.70 -2.07
N LYS A 248 -16.56 35.89 -2.07
CA LYS A 248 -15.62 35.29 -1.11
C LYS A 248 -15.81 35.93 0.27
N GLU A 249 -16.04 35.11 1.30
CA GLU A 249 -16.00 35.56 2.69
C GLU A 249 -14.57 36.02 3.05
N LYS A 250 -14.43 37.10 3.82
CA LYS A 250 -13.15 37.71 4.16
C LYS A 250 -12.21 36.71 4.84
N GLU A 251 -11.02 36.54 4.27
CA GLU A 251 -10.01 35.63 4.80
C GLU A 251 -9.48 36.10 6.15
N VAL A 252 -9.50 35.19 7.11
CA VAL A 252 -8.64 35.21 8.29
C VAL A 252 -7.22 34.95 7.79
N THR A 253 -6.29 35.87 8.03
CA THR A 253 -4.90 35.83 7.52
C THR A 253 -4.20 34.53 7.95
N GLU A 254 -3.29 34.00 7.13
CA GLU A 254 -2.47 32.81 7.46
C GLU A 254 -1.79 32.93 8.84
N ASP A 255 -1.34 34.13 9.20
CA ASP A 255 -0.76 34.41 10.52
C ASP A 255 -1.75 34.21 11.70
N GLN A 256 -3.05 34.47 11.47
CA GLN A 256 -4.09 34.21 12.46
C GLN A 256 -4.38 32.72 12.57
N ILE A 257 -4.36 31.98 11.47
CA ILE A 257 -4.54 30.53 11.47
C ILE A 257 -3.37 29.84 12.17
N ILE A 258 -2.12 30.27 11.92
CA ILE A 258 -0.93 29.77 12.61
C ILE A 258 -1.03 30.07 14.11
N SER A 259 -1.40 31.28 14.50
CA SER A 259 -1.56 31.64 15.92
C SER A 259 -2.67 30.84 16.63
N ILE A 260 -3.77 30.52 15.94
CA ILE A 260 -4.88 29.74 16.50
C ILE A 260 -4.46 28.26 16.60
N VAL A 261 -3.74 27.73 15.61
CA VAL A 261 -3.23 26.35 15.63
C VAL A 261 -2.18 26.17 16.72
N ASP A 262 -1.22 27.09 16.86
CA ASP A 262 -0.20 27.04 17.91
C ASP A 262 -0.83 27.19 19.31
N ASN A 263 -1.81 28.09 19.48
CA ASN A 263 -2.52 28.23 20.74
C ASN A 263 -3.39 27.00 21.07
N THR A 264 -4.03 26.40 20.06
CA THR A 264 -4.89 25.21 20.25
C THR A 264 -4.06 23.96 20.54
N ILE A 265 -2.88 23.83 19.95
CA ILE A 265 -1.93 22.76 20.25
C ILE A 265 -1.45 22.92 21.70
N ASN A 266 -1.02 24.12 22.10
CA ASN A 266 -0.56 24.40 23.47
C ASN A 266 -1.66 24.20 24.54
N GLU A 267 -2.91 24.57 24.27
CA GLU A 267 -4.04 24.35 25.20
C GLU A 267 -4.44 22.87 25.31
N LYS A 268 -4.34 22.09 24.22
CA LYS A 268 -4.78 20.68 24.21
C LYS A 268 -3.71 19.70 24.68
N THR A 269 -2.43 19.98 24.47
CA THR A 269 -1.33 19.09 24.87
C THR A 269 -0.69 19.49 26.20
N GLY A 270 -0.96 20.69 26.71
CA GLY A 270 -0.44 21.15 28.01
C GLY A 270 1.09 21.27 28.07
N ARG A 271 1.78 21.32 26.92
CA ARG A 271 3.24 21.42 26.85
C ARG A 271 3.67 22.84 26.50
N ALA A 272 4.45 23.46 27.39
CA ALA A 272 5.16 24.69 27.07
C ALA A 272 6.36 24.36 26.16
N ALA A 273 6.58 25.16 25.11
CA ALA A 273 7.73 25.04 24.21
C ALA A 273 9.11 25.02 24.92
N ASN A 274 9.16 25.42 26.18
CA ASN A 274 10.36 25.43 27.04
C ASN A 274 10.73 24.05 27.61
N ASP A 275 9.93 23.00 27.41
CA ASP A 275 10.14 21.67 28.03
C ASP A 275 10.91 20.68 27.14
N LEU A 276 11.07 21.00 25.84
CA LEU A 276 11.83 20.19 24.88
C LEU A 276 13.32 20.55 24.83
N GLU A 277 13.67 21.81 25.15
CA GLU A 277 15.05 22.33 25.03
C GLU A 277 15.99 21.80 26.13
N ASN A 278 15.44 21.28 27.24
CA ASN A 278 16.20 20.77 28.38
C ASN A 278 16.26 19.23 28.47
N LYS A 279 15.73 18.50 27.49
CA LYS A 279 15.71 17.03 27.50
C LYS A 279 16.94 16.46 26.79
N THR A 280 17.43 15.34 27.31
CA THR A 280 18.56 14.62 26.69
C THR A 280 18.10 13.81 25.46
N LEU A 281 19.00 13.52 24.52
CA LEU A 281 18.65 12.82 23.27
C LEU A 281 17.93 11.48 23.50
N ASP A 282 18.27 10.75 24.56
CA ASP A 282 17.59 9.49 24.93
C ASP A 282 16.15 9.74 25.43
N GLU A 283 15.87 10.87 26.10
CA GLU A 283 14.53 11.24 26.58
C GLU A 283 13.65 11.83 25.45
N LEU A 284 14.25 12.45 24.43
CA LEU A 284 13.52 12.85 23.23
C LEU A 284 13.11 11.62 22.38
N ASP A 285 13.97 10.61 22.28
CA ASP A 285 13.68 9.36 21.57
C ASP A 285 12.52 8.59 22.24
N GLU A 286 12.47 8.53 23.57
CA GLU A 286 11.32 7.92 24.29
C GLU A 286 10.01 8.67 24.04
N LEU A 287 10.05 10.00 23.92
CA LEU A 287 8.87 10.82 23.61
C LEU A 287 8.42 10.69 22.15
N GLU A 288 9.34 10.53 21.21
CA GLU A 288 9.02 10.33 19.79
C GLU A 288 8.35 8.95 19.57
N ASP A 289 8.85 7.89 20.23
CA ASP A 289 8.25 6.56 20.17
C ASP A 289 6.87 6.51 20.90
N GLU A 290 6.67 7.23 22.01
CA GLU A 290 5.37 7.37 22.69
C GLU A 290 4.35 8.15 21.84
N GLU A 291 4.76 9.24 21.17
CA GLU A 291 3.89 10.02 20.28
C GLU A 291 3.48 9.22 19.02
N ASP A 292 4.42 8.49 18.41
CA ASP A 292 4.13 7.57 17.30
C ASP A 292 3.13 6.48 17.74
N GLU A 293 3.26 5.95 18.95
CA GLU A 293 2.34 4.95 19.50
C GLU A 293 0.96 5.55 19.78
N GLU A 294 0.88 6.76 20.32
CA GLU A 294 -0.39 7.45 20.61
C GLU A 294 -1.16 7.78 19.32
N VAL A 295 -0.47 8.30 18.29
CA VAL A 295 -1.06 8.57 16.96
C VAL A 295 -1.53 7.28 16.28
N LEU A 296 -0.76 6.20 16.40
CA LEU A 296 -1.12 4.91 15.82
C LEU A 296 -2.28 4.24 16.57
N LEU A 297 -2.36 4.43 17.89
CA LEU A 297 -3.50 4.05 18.73
C LEU A 297 -4.75 4.87 18.38
N GLU A 298 -4.62 6.18 18.16
CA GLU A 298 -5.73 7.03 17.70
C GLU A 298 -6.22 6.60 16.32
N TYR A 299 -5.33 6.34 15.37
CA TYR A 299 -5.70 5.83 14.06
C TYR A 299 -6.39 4.47 14.15
N ARG A 300 -5.89 3.58 15.02
CA ARG A 300 -6.52 2.28 15.30
C ARG A 300 -7.89 2.45 15.94
N ARG A 301 -8.05 3.36 16.91
CA ARG A 301 -9.33 3.70 17.54
C ARG A 301 -10.31 4.25 16.50
N LYS A 302 -9.86 5.16 15.62
CA LYS A 302 -10.66 5.74 14.54
C LYS A 302 -11.12 4.68 13.55
N ARG A 303 -10.23 3.80 13.09
CA ARG A 303 -10.58 2.67 12.21
C ARG A 303 -11.51 1.67 12.89
N ILE A 304 -11.30 1.35 14.17
CA ILE A 304 -12.21 0.51 14.96
C ILE A 304 -13.57 1.19 15.11
N ALA A 305 -13.62 2.50 15.32
CA ALA A 305 -14.87 3.26 15.41
C ALA A 305 -15.61 3.28 14.07
N GLU A 306 -14.91 3.48 12.95
CA GLU A 306 -15.47 3.36 11.60
C GLU A 306 -16.00 1.95 11.30
N MET A 307 -15.21 0.91 11.62
CA MET A 307 -15.64 -0.48 11.47
C MET A 307 -16.83 -0.81 12.38
N LYS A 308 -16.85 -0.32 13.63
CA LYS A 308 -17.98 -0.46 14.55
C LYS A 308 -19.21 0.27 14.04
N ALA A 309 -19.07 1.46 13.47
CA ALA A 309 -20.17 2.22 12.87
C ALA A 309 -20.76 1.49 11.65
N LEU A 310 -19.91 0.95 10.77
CA LEU A 310 -20.35 0.15 9.62
C LEU A 310 -20.99 -1.18 10.05
N ALA A 311 -20.43 -1.83 11.07
CA ALA A 311 -21.00 -3.05 11.65
C ALA A 311 -22.34 -2.78 12.34
N SER A 312 -22.48 -1.65 13.05
CA SER A 312 -23.76 -1.25 13.68
C SER A 312 -24.84 -0.92 12.65
N LYS A 313 -24.45 -0.40 11.47
CA LYS A 313 -25.37 -0.17 10.35
C LYS A 313 -25.80 -1.49 9.70
N SER A 314 -24.93 -2.50 9.67
CA SER A 314 -25.20 -3.83 9.09
C SER A 314 -26.05 -4.73 10.01
N LYS A 315 -27.19 -4.21 10.48
CA LYS A 315 -28.08 -4.89 11.45
C LYS A 315 -29.11 -5.80 10.78
N TYR A 316 -29.41 -5.54 9.51
CA TYR A 316 -30.37 -6.30 8.71
C TYR A 316 -29.61 -7.35 7.88
N GLY A 317 -30.31 -8.25 7.21
CA GLY A 317 -29.67 -9.40 6.56
C GLY A 317 -30.62 -10.46 6.05
N GLU A 318 -31.89 -10.37 6.48
CA GLU A 318 -32.98 -11.23 6.05
C GLU A 318 -34.21 -10.39 5.68
N VAL A 319 -35.13 -10.99 4.93
CA VAL A 319 -36.41 -10.36 4.60
C VAL A 319 -37.42 -10.74 5.67
N LYS A 320 -37.87 -9.76 6.46
CA LYS A 320 -38.86 -9.98 7.51
C LYS A 320 -40.28 -9.82 6.97
N GLU A 321 -41.17 -10.75 7.33
CA GLU A 321 -42.60 -10.64 7.03
C GLU A 321 -43.31 -9.83 8.12
N ILE A 322 -44.12 -8.85 7.72
CA ILE A 322 -44.84 -7.95 8.64
C ILE A 322 -46.35 -8.00 8.42
N LEU A 323 -47.13 -7.70 9.45
CA LEU A 323 -48.59 -7.52 9.37
C LEU A 323 -48.95 -6.04 9.37
N ALA A 324 -50.22 -5.72 9.11
CA ALA A 324 -50.72 -4.33 9.09
C ALA A 324 -50.37 -3.55 10.37
N LYS A 325 -50.49 -4.21 11.53
CA LYS A 325 -50.22 -3.62 12.85
C LYS A 325 -48.74 -3.25 13.05
N ASP A 326 -47.83 -3.95 12.38
CA ASP A 326 -46.38 -3.76 12.53
C ASP A 326 -45.86 -2.69 11.57
N TYR A 327 -46.67 -2.26 10.59
CA TYR A 327 -46.28 -1.33 9.53
C TYR A 327 -45.68 -0.03 10.07
N VAL A 328 -46.38 0.64 11.00
CA VAL A 328 -45.93 1.93 11.55
C VAL A 328 -44.59 1.76 12.26
N GLN A 329 -44.44 0.70 13.05
CA GLN A 329 -43.22 0.46 13.81
C GLN A 329 -42.05 0.07 12.88
N GLU A 330 -42.31 -0.80 11.91
CA GLU A 330 -41.24 -1.41 11.10
C GLU A 330 -40.85 -0.55 9.89
N VAL A 331 -41.76 0.29 9.38
CA VAL A 331 -41.57 1.14 8.18
C VAL A 331 -41.39 2.60 8.57
N ASN A 332 -42.36 3.20 9.27
CA ASN A 332 -42.30 4.64 9.59
C ASN A 332 -41.29 4.94 10.72
N ASN A 333 -41.19 4.05 11.71
CA ASN A 333 -40.32 4.21 12.88
C ASN A 333 -39.11 3.26 12.84
N ALA A 334 -38.55 3.01 11.66
CA ALA A 334 -37.44 2.06 11.48
C ALA A 334 -36.12 2.52 12.15
N GLY A 335 -36.00 3.81 12.46
CA GLY A 335 -34.83 4.48 13.06
C GLY A 335 -34.22 5.51 12.11
N ASP A 336 -33.25 6.28 12.61
CA ASP A 336 -32.57 7.32 11.85
C ASP A 336 -31.54 6.72 10.88
N ASP A 337 -31.45 7.27 9.67
CA ASP A 337 -30.54 6.86 8.59
C ASP A 337 -30.75 5.41 8.11
N ILE A 338 -31.99 4.91 8.17
CA ILE A 338 -32.35 3.55 7.77
C ILE A 338 -33.27 3.57 6.55
N TRP A 339 -32.85 2.87 5.51
CA TRP A 339 -33.64 2.59 4.33
C TRP A 339 -34.51 1.36 4.53
N VAL A 340 -35.80 1.47 4.18
CA VAL A 340 -36.76 0.37 4.28
C VAL A 340 -37.35 0.08 2.91
N ILE A 341 -37.24 -1.17 2.47
CA ILE A 341 -37.83 -1.66 1.22
C ILE A 341 -38.93 -2.64 1.60
N LEU A 342 -40.19 -2.26 1.35
CA LEU A 342 -41.36 -3.07 1.62
C LEU A 342 -41.95 -3.61 0.31
N HIS A 343 -41.96 -4.94 0.16
CA HIS A 343 -42.62 -5.62 -0.94
C HIS A 343 -44.03 -6.10 -0.54
N LEU A 344 -45.05 -5.55 -1.19
CA LEU A 344 -46.41 -6.08 -1.11
C LEU A 344 -46.61 -7.15 -2.17
N TYR A 345 -47.03 -8.33 -1.72
CA TYR A 345 -47.21 -9.49 -2.58
C TYR A 345 -48.56 -10.18 -2.37
N LYS A 346 -48.88 -11.12 -3.25
CA LYS A 346 -49.98 -12.05 -3.06
C LYS A 346 -49.56 -13.45 -3.50
N PRO A 347 -49.78 -14.49 -2.67
CA PRO A 347 -49.54 -15.86 -3.09
C PRO A 347 -50.33 -16.18 -4.38
N GLY A 348 -49.68 -16.85 -5.34
CA GLY A 348 -50.28 -17.22 -6.62
C GLY A 348 -49.91 -16.31 -7.81
N ILE A 349 -49.27 -15.16 -7.58
CA ILE A 349 -48.70 -14.33 -8.66
C ILE A 349 -47.22 -14.73 -8.87
N PRO A 350 -46.82 -15.27 -10.03
CA PRO A 350 -45.46 -15.76 -10.24
C PRO A 350 -44.36 -14.70 -10.05
N LEU A 351 -44.60 -13.46 -10.52
CA LEU A 351 -43.62 -12.37 -10.41
C LEU A 351 -43.37 -11.96 -8.95
N CYS A 352 -44.39 -12.02 -8.09
CA CYS A 352 -44.25 -11.80 -6.66
C CYS A 352 -43.32 -12.84 -6.01
N THR A 353 -43.46 -14.12 -6.40
CA THR A 353 -42.60 -15.20 -5.92
C THR A 353 -41.14 -14.98 -6.34
N LEU A 354 -40.93 -14.57 -7.60
CA LEU A 354 -39.60 -14.26 -8.12
C LEU A 354 -38.93 -13.12 -7.35
N ILE A 355 -39.66 -12.01 -7.12
CA ILE A 355 -39.13 -10.85 -6.39
C ILE A 355 -38.83 -11.22 -4.93
N ASN A 356 -39.67 -12.03 -4.28
CA ASN A 356 -39.38 -12.51 -2.93
C ASN A 356 -38.05 -13.28 -2.85
N GLN A 357 -37.71 -14.08 -3.88
CA GLN A 357 -36.43 -14.78 -3.94
C GLN A 357 -35.25 -13.81 -4.09
N TYR A 358 -35.35 -12.84 -5.00
CA TYR A 358 -34.30 -11.86 -5.22
C TYR A 358 -34.11 -10.94 -4.00
N LEU A 359 -35.18 -10.49 -3.35
CA LEU A 359 -35.06 -9.69 -2.13
C LEU A 359 -34.39 -10.47 -0.99
N ALA A 360 -34.58 -11.79 -0.91
CA ALA A 360 -33.88 -12.63 0.07
C ALA A 360 -32.37 -12.72 -0.17
N ASN A 361 -31.94 -12.67 -1.45
CA ASN A 361 -30.52 -12.60 -1.80
C ASN A 361 -29.96 -11.20 -1.54
N LEU A 362 -30.68 -10.17 -1.95
CA LEU A 362 -30.29 -8.77 -1.77
C LEU A 362 -30.21 -8.37 -0.29
N ALA A 363 -31.11 -8.88 0.56
CA ALA A 363 -31.04 -8.65 2.00
C ALA A 363 -29.73 -9.15 2.63
N ARG A 364 -29.24 -10.33 2.18
CA ARG A 364 -27.96 -10.87 2.63
C ARG A 364 -26.77 -10.07 2.10
N LYS A 365 -26.89 -9.53 0.87
CA LYS A 365 -25.86 -8.71 0.23
C LYS A 365 -25.76 -7.30 0.82
N PHE A 366 -26.88 -6.74 1.28
CA PHE A 366 -26.99 -5.36 1.77
C PHE A 366 -27.59 -5.30 3.18
N PRO A 367 -26.82 -5.70 4.20
CA PRO A 367 -27.28 -5.77 5.58
C PRO A 367 -27.57 -4.40 6.22
N ALA A 368 -27.21 -3.30 5.57
CA ALA A 368 -27.53 -1.95 6.02
C ALA A 368 -28.99 -1.55 5.73
N THR A 369 -29.61 -2.17 4.73
CA THR A 369 -30.97 -1.85 4.29
C THR A 369 -31.95 -2.86 4.86
N LYS A 370 -33.09 -2.38 5.35
CA LYS A 370 -34.13 -3.21 5.94
C LYS A 370 -35.10 -3.69 4.86
N PHE A 371 -35.12 -4.99 4.61
CA PHE A 371 -36.05 -5.61 3.65
C PHE A 371 -37.24 -6.23 4.37
N LEU A 372 -38.43 -5.83 3.93
CA LEU A 372 -39.71 -6.27 4.48
C LEU A 372 -40.60 -6.82 3.37
N LYS A 373 -41.48 -7.75 3.72
CA LYS A 373 -42.56 -8.21 2.83
C LYS A 373 -43.87 -8.32 3.59
N SER A 374 -44.99 -8.16 2.90
CA SER A 374 -46.31 -8.40 3.47
C SER A 374 -47.31 -8.81 2.41
N ILE A 375 -48.32 -9.57 2.81
CA ILE A 375 -49.47 -9.86 1.94
C ILE A 375 -50.23 -8.55 1.73
N SER A 376 -50.37 -8.15 0.47
CA SER A 376 -50.98 -6.88 0.04
C SER A 376 -52.31 -6.58 0.71
N THR A 377 -53.26 -7.52 0.71
CA THR A 377 -54.59 -7.36 1.31
C THR A 377 -54.58 -7.30 2.84
N ILE A 378 -53.53 -7.82 3.49
CA ILE A 378 -53.35 -7.74 4.94
C ILE A 378 -52.76 -6.39 5.31
N CYS A 379 -51.71 -5.95 4.60
CA CYS A 379 -51.02 -4.71 4.89
C CYS A 379 -51.86 -3.48 4.54
N ILE A 380 -52.46 -3.48 3.35
CA ILE A 380 -53.31 -2.41 2.85
C ILE A 380 -54.66 -3.01 2.43
N PRO A 381 -55.74 -2.71 3.19
CA PRO A 381 -57.07 -3.20 2.85
C PRO A 381 -57.45 -2.82 1.42
N ASN A 382 -57.99 -3.78 0.66
CA ASN A 382 -58.44 -3.60 -0.73
C ASN A 382 -57.36 -3.15 -1.74
N TRP A 383 -56.08 -3.46 -1.50
CA TRP A 383 -55.05 -3.22 -2.52
C TRP A 383 -55.34 -4.01 -3.81
N PRO A 384 -55.41 -3.36 -4.99
CA PRO A 384 -55.77 -4.03 -6.24
C PRO A 384 -54.71 -5.06 -6.69
N ASP A 385 -55.12 -6.28 -7.04
CA ASP A 385 -54.21 -7.32 -7.54
C ASP A 385 -53.43 -6.89 -8.79
N ARG A 386 -54.02 -6.03 -9.65
CA ARG A 386 -53.37 -5.48 -10.84
C ARG A 386 -52.11 -4.64 -10.54
N ASN A 387 -52.00 -4.12 -9.31
CA ASN A 387 -50.87 -3.31 -8.88
C ASN A 387 -49.70 -4.18 -8.38
N LEU A 388 -49.91 -5.49 -8.26
CA LEU A 388 -48.89 -6.41 -7.77
C LEU A 388 -47.97 -6.89 -8.90
N PRO A 389 -46.67 -7.08 -8.62
CA PRO A 389 -45.98 -6.80 -7.35
C PRO A 389 -45.82 -5.29 -7.10
N THR A 390 -45.83 -4.87 -5.84
CA THR A 390 -45.59 -3.48 -5.45
C THR A 390 -44.42 -3.38 -4.50
N ILE A 391 -43.47 -2.47 -4.75
CA ILE A 391 -42.36 -2.17 -3.84
C ILE A 391 -42.46 -0.71 -3.40
N PHE A 392 -42.43 -0.49 -2.09
CA PHE A 392 -42.29 0.85 -1.50
C PHE A 392 -40.92 1.02 -0.89
N ILE A 393 -40.32 2.17 -1.14
CA ILE A 393 -39.00 2.53 -0.63
C ILE A 393 -39.18 3.74 0.30
N TYR A 394 -38.76 3.57 1.54
CA TYR A 394 -38.81 4.60 2.58
C TYR A 394 -37.40 4.95 3.05
N HIS A 395 -37.25 6.20 3.47
CA HIS A 395 -36.07 6.70 4.16
C HIS A 395 -36.51 7.63 5.30
N ASN A 396 -36.04 7.37 6.52
CA ASN A 396 -36.38 8.17 7.71
C ASN A 396 -37.90 8.39 7.87
N GLY A 397 -38.68 7.34 7.63
CA GLY A 397 -40.14 7.35 7.75
C GLY A 397 -40.91 7.97 6.58
N ASN A 398 -40.23 8.59 5.61
CA ASN A 398 -40.85 9.20 4.44
C ASN A 398 -40.77 8.28 3.22
N MET A 399 -41.85 8.22 2.42
CA MET A 399 -41.87 7.46 1.17
C MET A 399 -41.06 8.19 0.09
N VAL A 400 -40.01 7.54 -0.41
CA VAL A 400 -39.11 8.09 -1.44
C VAL A 400 -39.58 7.69 -2.83
N LYS A 401 -39.93 6.41 -3.02
CA LYS A 401 -40.36 5.89 -4.32
C LYS A 401 -41.34 4.72 -4.14
N GLN A 402 -42.28 4.64 -5.07
CA GLN A 402 -43.16 3.50 -5.25
C GLN A 402 -42.92 2.89 -6.63
N ILE A 403 -42.90 1.56 -6.69
CA ILE A 403 -42.75 0.81 -7.92
C ILE A 403 -43.94 -0.14 -8.01
N ILE A 404 -44.78 0.03 -9.02
CA ILE A 404 -46.09 -0.62 -9.08
C ILE A 404 -46.23 -1.48 -10.34
N GLY A 405 -46.55 -2.75 -10.12
CA GLY A 405 -46.97 -3.67 -11.16
C GLY A 405 -45.83 -4.24 -12.00
N ALA A 406 -46.19 -5.15 -12.89
CA ALA A 406 -45.23 -5.92 -13.68
C ALA A 406 -44.44 -5.08 -14.69
N ILE A 407 -44.98 -3.96 -15.17
CA ILE A 407 -44.35 -3.14 -16.22
C ILE A 407 -43.08 -2.46 -15.69
N GLU A 408 -43.18 -1.82 -14.52
CA GLU A 408 -42.04 -1.15 -13.90
C GLU A 408 -41.00 -2.15 -13.39
N LEU A 409 -41.45 -3.35 -13.00
CA LEU A 409 -40.61 -4.47 -12.57
C LEU A 409 -40.20 -5.41 -13.71
N ARG A 410 -40.25 -4.94 -14.98
CA ARG A 410 -39.75 -5.66 -16.18
C ARG A 410 -40.37 -7.04 -16.46
N GLY A 411 -41.47 -7.38 -15.80
CA GLY A 411 -42.20 -8.63 -15.97
C GLY A 411 -41.39 -9.88 -15.59
N MET A 412 -41.79 -11.03 -16.12
CA MET A 412 -41.18 -12.34 -15.78
C MET A 412 -39.74 -12.54 -16.26
N LYS A 413 -39.18 -11.62 -17.05
CA LYS A 413 -37.79 -11.68 -17.53
C LYS A 413 -36.81 -10.90 -16.64
N LEU A 414 -37.30 -10.32 -15.54
CA LEU A 414 -36.49 -9.59 -14.57
C LEU A 414 -35.37 -10.48 -14.01
N THR A 415 -34.13 -9.99 -14.02
CA THR A 415 -33.00 -10.63 -13.33
C THR A 415 -32.72 -9.99 -11.98
N GLU A 416 -31.96 -10.67 -11.11
CA GLU A 416 -31.56 -10.13 -9.80
C GLU A 416 -30.75 -8.83 -9.94
N GLU A 417 -29.83 -8.76 -10.91
CA GLU A 417 -29.01 -7.57 -11.19
C GLU A 417 -29.86 -6.38 -11.67
N GLU A 418 -30.89 -6.64 -12.49
CA GLU A 418 -31.83 -5.61 -12.91
C GLU A 418 -32.64 -5.07 -11.73
N LEU A 419 -33.08 -5.94 -10.82
CA LEU A 419 -33.79 -5.52 -9.60
C LEU A 419 -32.88 -4.72 -8.68
N GLU A 420 -31.63 -5.14 -8.49
CA GLU A 420 -30.62 -4.40 -7.72
C GLU A 420 -30.41 -3.00 -8.32
N TRP A 421 -30.27 -2.90 -9.64
CA TRP A 421 -30.12 -1.61 -10.32
C TRP A 421 -31.34 -0.70 -10.14
N ILE A 422 -32.56 -1.25 -10.27
CA ILE A 422 -33.82 -0.50 -10.07
C ILE A 422 -33.88 0.08 -8.65
N LEU A 423 -33.53 -0.71 -7.63
CA LEU A 423 -33.51 -0.27 -6.23
C LEU A 423 -32.33 0.69 -5.93
N GLY A 424 -31.21 0.51 -6.61
CA GLY A 424 -30.02 1.36 -6.50
C GLY A 424 -30.22 2.80 -7.00
N GLN A 425 -31.18 3.04 -7.90
CA GLN A 425 -31.51 4.41 -8.36
C GLN A 425 -31.96 5.35 -7.23
N THR A 426 -32.46 4.81 -6.13
CA THR A 426 -32.98 5.58 -5.00
C THR A 426 -32.01 5.66 -3.81
N GLU A 427 -30.74 5.28 -3.99
CA GLU A 427 -29.73 5.17 -2.92
C GLU A 427 -30.06 4.17 -1.79
N ALA A 428 -31.28 3.61 -1.79
CA ALA A 428 -31.76 2.60 -0.86
C ALA A 428 -30.86 1.36 -0.77
N ILE A 429 -30.10 1.09 -1.82
CA ILE A 429 -29.07 0.05 -1.84
C ILE A 429 -27.77 0.66 -2.41
N PRO A 430 -26.64 0.55 -1.70
CA PRO A 430 -25.33 0.98 -2.20
C PRO A 430 -24.80 -0.01 -3.24
N THR A 431 -25.38 -0.01 -4.44
CA THR A 431 -24.97 -0.87 -5.56
C THR A 431 -23.74 -0.32 -6.29
N LYS A 432 -22.94 -1.23 -6.87
CA LYS A 432 -21.83 -0.89 -7.77
C LYS A 432 -22.29 -0.77 -9.23
N ILE A 433 -23.52 -1.16 -9.55
CA ILE A 433 -24.06 -1.19 -10.91
C ILE A 433 -24.59 0.21 -11.25
N THR A 434 -23.84 0.96 -12.05
CA THR A 434 -24.20 2.34 -12.44
C THR A 434 -24.97 2.40 -13.77
N LYS A 435 -24.84 1.39 -14.63
CA LYS A 435 -25.50 1.32 -15.95
C LYS A 435 -26.59 0.26 -15.95
N ASP A 436 -27.69 0.52 -16.66
CA ASP A 436 -28.78 -0.44 -16.82
C ASP A 436 -28.26 -1.74 -17.45
N PRO A 437 -28.37 -2.89 -16.76
CA PRO A 437 -27.87 -4.17 -17.27
C PRO A 437 -28.71 -4.73 -18.42
N LYS A 438 -29.85 -4.11 -18.76
CA LYS A 438 -30.68 -4.56 -19.89
C LYS A 438 -29.97 -4.30 -21.23
N PRO A 439 -29.82 -5.34 -22.08
CA PRO A 439 -29.29 -5.13 -23.43
C PRO A 439 -30.25 -4.22 -24.21
N LYS A 440 -29.74 -3.09 -24.71
CA LYS A 440 -30.50 -2.23 -25.62
C LYS A 440 -30.80 -3.03 -26.88
N ILE A 441 -32.08 -3.22 -27.17
CA ILE A 441 -32.52 -3.78 -28.45
C ILE A 441 -32.03 -2.81 -29.52
N ARG A 442 -31.09 -3.26 -30.34
CA ARG A 442 -30.55 -2.47 -31.44
C ARG A 442 -31.61 -2.50 -32.54
N ASP A 443 -32.27 -1.37 -32.78
CA ASP A 443 -33.21 -1.24 -33.89
C ASP A 443 -32.43 -1.42 -35.20
N VAL A 444 -32.57 -2.59 -35.80
CA VAL A 444 -31.90 -2.96 -37.05
C VAL A 444 -32.25 -1.95 -38.16
N LEU A 445 -33.46 -1.38 -38.12
CA LEU A 445 -33.95 -0.37 -39.05
C LEU A 445 -33.11 0.93 -39.03
N PHE A 446 -32.70 1.41 -37.86
CA PHE A 446 -31.90 2.63 -37.72
C PHE A 446 -30.41 2.40 -38.01
N SER A 447 -29.89 1.18 -37.83
CA SER A 447 -28.52 0.85 -38.22
C SER A 447 -28.34 0.79 -39.73
N THR A 448 -29.37 0.37 -40.49
CA THR A 448 -29.30 0.32 -41.95
C THR A 448 -29.36 1.71 -42.59
N LEU A 449 -30.21 2.60 -42.07
CA LEU A 449 -30.32 3.99 -42.55
C LEU A 449 -29.08 4.85 -42.30
N ARG A 450 -28.25 4.49 -41.31
CA ARG A 450 -26.98 5.18 -41.08
C ARG A 450 -25.91 4.80 -42.11
N HIS A 451 -26.00 3.61 -42.70
CA HIS A 451 -25.01 3.14 -43.67
C HIS A 451 -25.25 3.70 -45.08
N GLU A 452 -26.49 4.10 -45.42
CA GLU A 452 -26.81 4.73 -46.71
C GLU A 452 -26.44 6.22 -46.79
N ASN A 453 -26.33 6.93 -45.67
CA ASN A 453 -26.02 8.37 -45.67
C ASN A 453 -24.52 8.69 -45.69
N ASP A 454 -23.65 7.70 -45.42
CA ASP A 454 -22.19 7.90 -45.44
C ASP A 454 -21.58 7.70 -46.84
N ASP A 455 -22.35 7.22 -47.82
CA ASP A 455 -21.89 6.93 -49.20
C ASP A 455 -22.16 8.07 -50.21
N VAL A 456 -22.65 9.25 -49.79
CA VAL A 456 -23.04 10.35 -50.71
C VAL A 456 -22.19 11.64 -50.54
N ALA A 457 -21.06 11.58 -49.84
CA ALA A 457 -20.21 12.76 -49.62
C ALA A 457 -18.75 12.54 -50.04
N ASP A 458 -18.50 12.07 -51.26
CA ASP A 458 -17.22 12.34 -51.93
C ASP A 458 -17.34 12.31 -53.46
N SER A 459 -18.02 13.32 -54.01
CA SER A 459 -17.84 13.70 -55.40
C SER A 459 -17.91 15.21 -55.52
N ASN A 460 -16.76 15.88 -55.49
CA ASN A 460 -16.55 17.17 -56.13
C ASN A 460 -15.06 17.29 -56.50
N ASP A 461 -14.76 16.88 -57.74
CA ASP A 461 -13.69 17.45 -58.55
C ASP A 461 -13.82 18.98 -58.57
N TRP A 462 -12.71 19.71 -58.43
CA TRP A 462 -12.21 20.77 -59.33
C TRP A 462 -10.79 21.17 -58.93
#